data_AF-A0A2M7XW39-F1
#
_entry.id   AF-A0A2M7XW39-F1
#
_cell.length_a   1.000
_cell.length_b   1.000
_cell.length_c   1.000
_cell.angle_alpha   90.00
_cell.angle_beta   90.00
_cell.angle_gamma   90.00
#
_symmetry.space_group_name_H-M   'P 1'
#
loop_
_entity.id
_entity.type
_entity.pdbx_description
1 polymer ?
#
loop_
_entity_poly.entity_id
_entity_poly.type
_entity_poly.pdbx_seq_one_letter_code
_entity_poly.pdbx_strand_id
1 'polypeptide(L)'
;TSVLRSQSMHDVIFSGTTTRKPLSFAEVSLNIHNNRGVLPVEYTDVTIMRRVFGDGTSEYFLNKNACRLKDILNLFMDTGMGSDAYSVIELKMVESILSESKEERRRLIDEAAGVNKYKQQRNLSFRRLQSTDTDLLRINDILQEVEKNVDSLRRQLKRYNRYESVKQQLQEDEVSLAVWNIHQHLSEMEPLKNQTANFQHLYGEHSESLALAEHQAESMQSELTDLENKQQGQREIVRNQEIVVNDLERKLLVAGEKISAATAALDRLKLEDHSLQERQETTQNVLADLENEREHLLPQIDEKQTQNDKLKSAFDAAVNAYREAQTTFDGHNRQRVGLLNAVSELKHQQERYTQSIGQFEQNLKSLAEKQERLQGSEKNYQEDLFGASGEQSGAEQVYKELESRIASIESVFQETQTSLNEARETLAQQRGERVSVENQLAFYEELLETGEGYSSGVRSVLEAKEQLSGIIGTVADVMIVEDRYQSAIQTGLGSLAEVIVTQDRKSAEAAIAFLEREQKGAATFFPLKGSRKKVE
;
A
#
# COMPACT_ATOMS: atom_id res chain seq x y z
N THR A 1 -67.43 -28.04 -11.81
CA THR A 1 -67.19 -27.82 -10.37
C THR A 1 -65.76 -27.34 -10.22
N SER A 2 -65.61 -26.03 -10.07
CA SER A 2 -64.35 -25.30 -10.24
C SER A 2 -63.40 -25.53 -9.06
N VAL A 3 -62.14 -25.78 -9.40
CA VAL A 3 -61.00 -25.96 -8.50
C VAL A 3 -60.75 -24.68 -7.70
N LEU A 4 -60.96 -24.73 -6.39
CA LEU A 4 -60.54 -23.69 -5.44
C LEU A 4 -59.00 -23.74 -5.30
N ARG A 5 -58.29 -23.06 -6.19
CA ARG A 5 -56.84 -22.80 -6.03
C ARG A 5 -56.55 -21.36 -6.45
N SER A 6 -56.27 -20.51 -5.47
CA SER A 6 -55.72 -19.18 -5.70
C SER A 6 -54.20 -19.28 -5.84
N GLN A 7 -53.63 -18.52 -6.78
CA GLN A 7 -52.18 -18.45 -7.02
C GLN A 7 -51.46 -17.46 -6.09
N SER A 8 -52.20 -16.56 -5.43
CA SER A 8 -51.68 -15.50 -4.59
C SER A 8 -52.44 -15.44 -3.27
N MET A 9 -51.73 -15.37 -2.13
CA MET A 9 -52.36 -15.33 -0.80
C MET A 9 -53.32 -14.14 -0.59
N HIS A 10 -53.29 -13.15 -1.48
CA HIS A 10 -54.21 -12.02 -1.53
C HIS A 10 -55.62 -12.42 -1.94
N ASP A 11 -55.81 -13.42 -2.81
CA ASP A 11 -57.14 -13.78 -3.31
C ASP A 11 -57.97 -14.55 -2.27
N VAL A 12 -57.36 -14.89 -1.13
CA VAL A 12 -58.04 -15.48 0.03
C VAL A 12 -58.81 -14.41 0.81
N ILE A 13 -58.48 -13.12 0.62
CA ILE A 13 -59.15 -12.00 1.29
C ILE A 13 -60.45 -11.67 0.55
N PHE A 14 -61.54 -11.48 1.29
CA PHE A 14 -62.85 -11.17 0.72
C PHE A 14 -62.80 -9.85 -0.08
N SER A 15 -62.90 -9.97 -1.41
CA SER A 15 -62.82 -8.87 -2.38
C SER A 15 -64.08 -8.00 -2.46
N GLY A 16 -65.09 -8.24 -1.62
CA GLY A 16 -66.37 -7.53 -1.65
C GLY A 16 -67.40 -8.15 -2.60
N THR A 17 -68.67 -7.76 -2.41
CA THR A 17 -69.79 -8.06 -3.33
C THR A 17 -70.58 -6.77 -3.58
N THR A 18 -71.59 -6.80 -4.46
CA THR A 18 -72.49 -5.66 -4.70
C THR A 18 -73.19 -5.14 -3.44
N THR A 19 -73.28 -5.96 -2.38
CA THR A 19 -73.92 -5.62 -1.10
C THR A 19 -72.96 -5.44 0.08
N ARG A 20 -71.69 -5.87 -0.02
CA ARG A 20 -70.71 -5.78 1.08
C ARG A 20 -69.35 -5.26 0.62
N LYS A 21 -68.78 -4.35 1.40
CA LYS A 21 -67.46 -3.75 1.14
C LYS A 21 -66.33 -4.81 1.23
N PRO A 22 -65.25 -4.65 0.45
CA PRO A 22 -64.04 -5.46 0.59
C PRO A 22 -63.41 -5.29 1.97
N LEU A 23 -62.75 -6.34 2.47
CA LEU A 23 -62.04 -6.34 3.76
C LEU A 23 -60.53 -6.23 3.55
N SER A 24 -59.82 -5.70 4.55
CA SER A 24 -58.36 -5.44 4.47
C SER A 24 -57.49 -6.64 4.87
N PHE A 25 -58.05 -7.60 5.61
CA PHE A 25 -57.34 -8.79 6.07
C PHE A 25 -58.31 -9.97 6.19
N ALA A 26 -57.75 -11.17 6.18
CA ALA A 26 -58.45 -12.41 6.53
C ALA A 26 -57.72 -13.06 7.71
N GLU A 27 -58.46 -13.54 8.70
CA GLU A 27 -57.91 -14.32 9.80
C GLU A 27 -58.63 -15.64 9.96
N VAL A 28 -57.86 -16.68 10.24
CA VAL A 28 -58.36 -18.04 10.50
C VAL A 28 -57.79 -18.48 11.84
N SER A 29 -58.65 -18.97 12.72
CA SER A 29 -58.26 -19.56 13.99
C SER A 29 -58.68 -21.02 14.07
N LEU A 30 -57.78 -21.85 14.58
CA LEU A 30 -57.98 -23.28 14.82
C LEU A 30 -57.81 -23.53 16.31
N ASN A 31 -58.86 -24.03 16.96
CA ASN A 31 -58.83 -24.42 18.37
C ASN A 31 -58.66 -25.93 18.47
N ILE A 32 -57.57 -26.37 19.11
CA ILE A 32 -57.21 -27.77 19.30
C ILE A 32 -57.28 -28.09 20.79
N HIS A 33 -58.06 -29.10 21.16
CA HIS A 33 -58.10 -29.65 22.51
C HIS A 33 -56.97 -30.69 22.69
N ASN A 34 -55.86 -30.26 23.31
CA ASN A 34 -54.65 -31.05 23.55
C ASN A 34 -54.72 -31.88 24.86
N ASN A 35 -55.78 -32.69 25.02
CA ASN A 35 -55.99 -33.50 26.23
C ASN A 35 -54.97 -34.64 26.42
N ARG A 36 -54.34 -35.10 25.33
CA ARG A 36 -53.36 -36.19 25.32
C ARG A 36 -51.91 -35.71 25.37
N GLY A 37 -51.67 -34.39 25.44
CA GLY A 37 -50.32 -33.81 25.50
C GLY A 37 -49.47 -34.09 24.26
N VAL A 38 -50.11 -34.24 23.10
CA VAL A 38 -49.43 -34.58 21.83
C VAL A 38 -48.68 -33.36 21.28
N LEU A 39 -49.23 -32.16 21.48
CA LEU A 39 -48.51 -30.91 21.21
C LEU A 39 -47.62 -30.57 22.41
N PRO A 40 -46.35 -30.15 22.20
CA PRO A 40 -45.40 -29.84 23.28
C PRO A 40 -45.68 -28.46 23.90
N VAL A 41 -46.90 -28.26 24.41
CA VAL A 41 -47.37 -27.07 25.12
C VAL A 41 -48.16 -27.48 26.35
N GLU A 42 -47.99 -26.73 27.44
CA GLU A 42 -48.61 -27.03 28.75
C GLU A 42 -50.13 -26.73 28.78
N TYR A 43 -50.66 -26.08 27.75
CA TYR A 43 -52.06 -25.70 27.65
C TYR A 43 -52.93 -26.84 27.10
N THR A 44 -54.07 -27.08 27.75
CA THR A 44 -55.07 -28.05 27.31
C THR A 44 -55.84 -27.57 26.08
N ASP A 45 -56.11 -26.28 25.98
CA ASP A 45 -56.74 -25.67 24.81
C ASP A 45 -55.71 -24.80 24.08
N VAL A 46 -55.45 -25.13 22.81
CA VAL A 46 -54.44 -24.47 21.98
C VAL A 46 -55.13 -23.80 20.79
N THR A 47 -55.11 -22.48 20.75
CA THR A 47 -55.61 -21.67 19.63
C THR A 47 -54.45 -21.25 18.73
N ILE A 48 -54.46 -21.71 17.49
CA ILE A 48 -53.50 -21.30 16.47
C ILE A 48 -54.23 -20.38 15.49
N MET A 49 -53.67 -19.20 15.24
CA MET A 49 -54.30 -18.23 14.35
C MET A 49 -53.30 -17.72 13.32
N ARG A 50 -53.76 -17.64 12.06
CA ARG A 50 -53.03 -17.02 10.97
C ARG A 50 -53.82 -15.83 10.45
N ARG A 51 -53.17 -14.68 10.31
CA ARG A 51 -53.75 -13.47 9.72
C ARG A 51 -52.97 -13.11 8.45
N VAL A 52 -53.68 -12.83 7.37
CA VAL A 52 -53.11 -12.43 6.08
C VAL A 52 -53.63 -11.05 5.71
N PHE A 53 -52.72 -10.16 5.34
CA PHE A 53 -53.02 -8.79 4.94
C PHE A 53 -52.95 -8.62 3.43
N GLY A 54 -53.59 -7.57 2.91
CA GLY A 54 -53.61 -7.24 1.48
C GLY A 54 -52.27 -6.81 0.87
N ASP A 55 -51.19 -6.75 1.66
CA ASP A 55 -49.81 -6.54 1.19
C ASP A 55 -49.01 -7.86 1.06
N GLY A 56 -49.65 -8.99 1.37
CA GLY A 56 -49.07 -10.34 1.27
C GLY A 56 -48.36 -10.78 2.54
N THR A 57 -48.31 -9.94 3.58
CA THR A 57 -47.71 -10.30 4.86
C THR A 57 -48.61 -11.28 5.62
N SER A 58 -48.00 -12.27 6.27
CA SER A 58 -48.69 -13.26 7.11
C SER A 58 -48.18 -13.19 8.55
N GLU A 59 -49.09 -12.95 9.49
CA GLU A 59 -48.83 -13.01 10.93
C GLU A 59 -49.35 -14.32 11.51
N TYR A 60 -48.62 -14.84 12.49
CA TYR A 60 -48.87 -16.14 13.12
C TYR A 60 -48.99 -15.96 14.63
N PHE A 61 -50.00 -16.58 15.23
CA PHE A 61 -50.28 -16.48 16.65
C PHE A 61 -50.53 -17.86 17.27
N LEU A 62 -50.01 -18.04 18.47
CA LEU A 62 -50.25 -19.20 19.34
C LEU A 62 -50.84 -18.68 20.65
N ASN A 63 -52.07 -19.09 20.99
CA ASN A 63 -52.81 -18.59 22.17
C ASN A 63 -52.81 -17.06 22.26
N LYS A 64 -53.08 -16.39 21.13
CA LYS A 64 -53.07 -14.92 20.95
C LYS A 64 -51.70 -14.23 21.06
N ASN A 65 -50.61 -14.96 21.32
CA ASN A 65 -49.26 -14.42 21.30
C ASN A 65 -48.65 -14.54 19.90
N ALA A 66 -48.03 -13.46 19.40
CA ALA A 66 -47.34 -13.48 18.11
C ALA A 66 -46.12 -14.43 18.15
N CYS A 67 -45.98 -15.25 17.11
CA CYS A 67 -44.90 -16.24 16.98
C CYS A 67 -44.40 -16.31 15.54
N ARG A 68 -43.28 -16.99 15.30
CA ARG A 68 -42.76 -17.17 13.93
C ARG A 68 -43.40 -18.40 13.30
N LEU A 69 -43.50 -18.42 11.97
CA LEU A 69 -43.93 -19.61 11.22
C LEU A 69 -43.14 -20.86 11.63
N LYS A 70 -41.83 -20.71 11.86
CA LYS A 70 -40.96 -21.80 12.31
C LYS A 70 -41.43 -22.41 13.65
N ASP A 71 -41.97 -21.60 14.55
CA ASP A 71 -42.42 -22.07 15.87
C ASP A 71 -43.70 -22.90 15.74
N ILE A 72 -44.63 -22.49 14.87
CA ILE A 72 -45.82 -23.29 14.54
C ILE A 72 -45.45 -24.58 13.80
N LEU A 73 -44.53 -24.52 12.83
CA LEU A 73 -44.06 -25.72 12.14
C LEU A 73 -43.43 -26.71 13.11
N ASN A 74 -42.55 -26.23 14.01
CA ASN A 74 -41.93 -27.07 15.05
C ASN A 74 -42.96 -27.71 15.99
N LEU A 75 -44.08 -27.04 16.27
CA LEU A 75 -45.17 -27.56 17.11
C LEU A 75 -45.80 -28.83 16.52
N PHE A 76 -45.86 -28.94 15.18
CA PHE A 76 -46.49 -30.04 14.45
C PHE A 76 -45.52 -31.08 13.87
N MET A 77 -44.20 -30.87 13.99
CA MET A 77 -43.18 -31.75 13.41
C MET A 77 -43.23 -33.21 13.90
N ASP A 78 -43.72 -33.44 15.12
CA ASP A 78 -43.81 -34.78 15.74
C ASP A 78 -45.23 -35.35 15.76
N THR A 79 -46.22 -34.58 15.32
CA THR A 79 -47.65 -34.95 15.42
C THR A 79 -48.22 -35.50 14.12
N GLY A 80 -47.44 -35.48 13.04
CA GLY A 80 -47.88 -35.91 11.72
C GLY A 80 -48.91 -34.97 11.07
N MET A 81 -49.06 -33.74 11.59
CA MET A 81 -49.99 -32.71 11.11
C MET A 81 -49.24 -31.47 10.54
N GLY A 82 -48.09 -31.68 9.91
CA GLY A 82 -47.35 -30.63 9.19
C GLY A 82 -48.02 -30.18 7.88
N SER A 83 -47.41 -29.23 7.17
CA SER A 83 -47.91 -28.75 5.87
C SER A 83 -48.00 -29.83 4.79
N ASP A 84 -47.20 -30.90 4.93
CA ASP A 84 -47.14 -32.05 4.01
C ASP A 84 -47.84 -33.30 4.59
N ALA A 85 -48.62 -33.12 5.67
CA ALA A 85 -49.26 -34.21 6.38
C ALA A 85 -50.31 -34.97 5.56
N TYR A 86 -50.29 -36.31 5.69
CA TYR A 86 -51.29 -37.23 5.16
C TYR A 86 -52.72 -37.00 5.63
N SER A 87 -52.92 -36.16 6.64
CA SER A 87 -54.24 -35.84 7.19
C SER A 87 -55.14 -35.10 6.20
N VAL A 88 -54.58 -34.50 5.14
CA VAL A 88 -55.33 -33.84 4.06
C VAL A 88 -54.81 -34.38 2.73
N ILE A 89 -55.62 -35.20 2.06
CA ILE A 89 -55.22 -35.80 0.78
C ILE A 89 -55.53 -34.80 -0.34
N GLU A 90 -54.49 -34.12 -0.83
CA GLU A 90 -54.59 -33.35 -2.07
C GLU A 90 -54.50 -34.26 -3.31
N LEU A 91 -55.18 -33.89 -4.40
CA LEU A 91 -55.11 -34.65 -5.66
C LEU A 91 -53.65 -34.84 -6.16
N LYS A 92 -52.81 -33.83 -5.94
CA LYS A 92 -51.37 -33.87 -6.29
C LYS A 92 -50.57 -34.83 -5.40
N MET A 93 -51.00 -35.03 -4.15
CA MET A 93 -50.36 -36.01 -3.25
C MET A 93 -50.70 -37.46 -3.67
N VAL A 94 -51.89 -37.70 -4.23
CA VAL A 94 -52.22 -39.03 -4.80
C VAL A 94 -51.32 -39.34 -5.99
N GLU A 95 -51.09 -38.35 -6.86
CA GLU A 95 -50.16 -38.48 -7.99
C GLU A 95 -48.70 -38.67 -7.52
N SER A 96 -48.25 -37.98 -6.47
CA SER A 96 -46.88 -38.14 -5.94
C SER A 96 -46.64 -39.46 -5.21
N ILE A 97 -47.68 -40.07 -4.62
CA ILE A 97 -47.63 -41.43 -4.09
C ILE A 97 -47.52 -42.45 -5.22
N LEU A 98 -48.22 -42.21 -6.34
CA LEU A 98 -48.21 -43.05 -7.54
C LEU A 98 -47.00 -42.78 -8.45
N SER A 99 -46.25 -41.69 -8.23
CA SER A 99 -45.10 -41.31 -9.06
C SER A 99 -43.92 -42.27 -8.89
N GLU A 100 -43.12 -42.45 -9.95
CA GLU A 100 -41.90 -43.28 -9.93
C GLU A 100 -40.70 -42.60 -9.24
N SER A 101 -40.84 -41.33 -8.81
CA SER A 101 -39.77 -40.57 -8.17
C SER A 101 -39.44 -41.13 -6.78
N LYS A 102 -38.27 -41.77 -6.68
CA LYS A 102 -37.76 -42.35 -5.43
C LYS A 102 -37.60 -41.32 -4.32
N GLU A 103 -37.33 -40.05 -4.65
CA GLU A 103 -37.12 -38.99 -3.67
C GLU A 103 -38.41 -38.51 -3.03
N GLU A 104 -39.47 -38.27 -3.82
CA GLU A 104 -40.78 -37.86 -3.32
C GLU A 104 -41.40 -38.94 -2.45
N ARG A 105 -41.35 -40.20 -2.93
CA ARG A 105 -41.82 -41.35 -2.16
C ARG A 105 -41.05 -41.53 -0.86
N ARG A 106 -39.73 -41.29 -0.87
CA ARG A 106 -38.89 -41.38 0.33
C ARG A 106 -39.20 -40.28 1.34
N ARG A 107 -39.42 -39.04 0.89
CA ARG A 107 -39.83 -37.93 1.78
C ARG A 107 -41.13 -38.27 2.50
N LEU A 108 -42.08 -38.83 1.78
CA LEU A 108 -43.32 -39.33 2.36
C LEU A 108 -43.04 -40.42 3.41
N ILE A 109 -42.36 -41.50 3.03
CA ILE A 109 -42.04 -42.59 3.98
C ILE A 109 -41.28 -42.07 5.22
N ASP A 110 -40.37 -41.11 5.05
CA ASP A 110 -39.60 -40.50 6.13
C ASP A 110 -40.46 -39.65 7.09
N GLU A 111 -41.51 -39.01 6.58
CA GLU A 111 -42.49 -38.26 7.37
C GLU A 111 -43.42 -39.21 8.13
N ALA A 112 -43.93 -40.25 7.45
CA ALA A 112 -44.72 -41.31 8.08
C ALA A 112 -43.94 -42.06 9.18
N ALA A 113 -42.63 -42.24 9.00
CA ALA A 113 -41.74 -42.85 10.00
C ALA A 113 -41.28 -41.88 11.10
N GLY A 114 -41.65 -40.59 11.04
CA GLY A 114 -41.28 -39.59 12.05
C GLY A 114 -39.78 -39.26 12.12
N VAL A 115 -38.98 -39.63 11.11
CA VAL A 115 -37.51 -39.42 11.12
C VAL A 115 -37.09 -38.05 10.59
N ASN A 116 -38.04 -37.27 10.06
CA ASN A 116 -37.77 -35.96 9.45
C ASN A 116 -37.18 -34.95 10.45
N LYS A 117 -37.67 -34.92 11.70
CA LYS A 117 -37.12 -34.07 12.77
C LYS A 117 -35.63 -34.31 13.01
N TYR A 118 -35.22 -35.57 13.17
CA TYR A 118 -33.83 -35.92 13.41
C TYR A 118 -32.94 -35.59 12.21
N LYS A 119 -33.45 -35.77 10.97
CA LYS A 119 -32.72 -35.39 9.75
C LYS A 119 -32.50 -33.88 9.66
N GLN A 120 -33.53 -33.08 9.94
CA GLN A 120 -33.41 -31.62 9.95
C GLN A 120 -32.45 -31.14 11.05
N GLN A 121 -32.56 -31.71 12.26
CA GLN A 121 -31.66 -31.39 13.37
C GLN A 121 -30.21 -31.73 13.04
N ARG A 122 -29.95 -32.91 12.44
CA ARG A 122 -28.60 -33.31 11.98
C ARG A 122 -28.04 -32.34 10.96
N ASN A 123 -28.84 -31.95 9.96
CA ASN A 123 -28.40 -31.02 8.91
C ASN A 123 -28.11 -29.62 9.47
N LEU A 124 -28.92 -29.14 10.42
CA LEU A 124 -28.67 -27.87 11.12
C LEU A 124 -27.39 -27.92 11.96
N SER A 125 -27.18 -29.01 12.70
CA SER A 125 -25.95 -29.22 13.48
C SER A 125 -24.72 -29.28 12.56
N PHE A 126 -24.83 -29.94 11.42
CA PHE A 126 -23.74 -30.01 10.43
C PHE A 126 -23.39 -28.64 9.85
N ARG A 127 -24.39 -27.83 9.49
CA ARG A 127 -24.16 -26.45 9.04
C ARG A 127 -23.52 -25.58 10.12
N ARG A 128 -23.93 -25.73 11.38
CA ARG A 128 -23.30 -25.03 12.51
C ARG A 128 -21.85 -25.45 12.69
N LEU A 129 -21.56 -26.75 12.58
CA LEU A 129 -20.21 -27.29 12.68
C LEU A 129 -19.30 -26.75 11.56
N GLN A 130 -19.80 -26.70 10.32
CA GLN A 130 -19.08 -26.09 9.21
C GLN A 130 -18.81 -24.60 9.44
N SER A 131 -19.80 -23.84 9.95
CA SER A 131 -19.59 -22.42 10.31
C SER A 131 -18.52 -22.26 11.38
N THR A 132 -18.55 -23.08 12.43
CA THR A 132 -17.54 -23.02 13.49
C THR A 132 -16.14 -23.41 12.99
N ASP A 133 -16.06 -24.34 12.04
CA ASP A 133 -14.79 -24.73 11.42
C ASP A 133 -14.19 -23.56 10.62
N THR A 134 -15.02 -22.85 9.85
CA THR A 134 -14.59 -21.63 9.16
C THR A 134 -14.17 -20.52 10.13
N ASP A 135 -14.87 -20.38 11.26
CA ASP A 135 -14.51 -19.41 12.29
C ASP A 135 -13.16 -19.76 12.96
N LEU A 136 -12.91 -21.05 13.20
CA LEU A 136 -11.63 -21.52 13.75
C LEU A 136 -10.46 -21.30 12.80
N LEU A 137 -10.64 -21.54 11.49
CA LEU A 137 -9.62 -21.23 10.49
C LEU A 137 -9.25 -19.75 10.53
N ARG A 138 -10.25 -18.86 10.60
CA ARG A 138 -10.02 -17.42 10.71
C ARG A 138 -9.29 -17.03 12.00
N ILE A 139 -9.62 -17.65 13.13
CA ILE A 139 -8.90 -17.42 14.39
C ILE A 139 -7.44 -17.85 14.26
N ASN A 140 -7.17 -18.97 13.58
CA ASN A 140 -5.82 -19.46 13.37
C ASN A 140 -5.00 -18.49 12.50
N ASP A 141 -5.61 -17.92 11.45
CA ASP A 141 -4.96 -16.89 10.62
C ASP A 141 -4.61 -15.64 11.45
N ILE A 142 -5.54 -15.18 12.29
CA ILE A 142 -5.31 -14.04 13.19
C ILE A 142 -4.20 -14.37 14.19
N LEU A 143 -4.17 -15.58 14.75
CA LEU A 143 -3.10 -16.01 15.66
C LEU A 143 -1.74 -15.98 14.98
N GLN A 144 -1.61 -16.48 13.75
CA GLN A 144 -0.36 -16.43 13.00
C GLN A 144 0.09 -14.99 12.70
N GLU A 145 -0.84 -14.09 12.42
CA GLU A 145 -0.54 -12.67 12.24
C GLU A 145 -0.05 -12.03 13.54
N VAL A 146 -0.72 -12.31 14.66
CA VAL A 146 -0.32 -11.82 15.99
C VAL A 146 1.05 -12.36 16.38
N GLU A 147 1.34 -13.64 16.12
CA GLU A 147 2.66 -14.24 16.39
C GLU A 147 3.77 -13.55 15.59
N LYS A 148 3.55 -13.26 14.29
CA LYS A 148 4.49 -12.48 13.48
C LYS A 148 4.74 -11.10 14.07
N ASN A 149 3.69 -10.44 14.54
CA ASN A 149 3.80 -9.13 15.19
C ASN A 149 4.62 -9.21 16.49
N VAL A 150 4.36 -10.21 17.33
CA VAL A 150 5.11 -10.45 18.58
C VAL A 150 6.59 -10.73 18.29
N ASP A 151 6.90 -11.54 17.29
CA ASP A 151 8.28 -11.82 16.91
C ASP A 151 9.01 -10.58 16.37
N SER A 152 8.31 -9.74 15.62
CA SER A 152 8.86 -8.47 15.14
C SER A 152 9.19 -7.53 16.32
N LEU A 153 8.28 -7.43 17.30
CA LEU A 153 8.46 -6.64 18.53
C LEU A 153 9.60 -7.19 19.38
N ARG A 154 9.73 -8.51 19.49
CA ARG A 154 10.86 -9.16 20.19
C ARG A 154 12.20 -8.83 19.53
N ARG A 155 12.27 -8.77 18.20
CA ARG A 155 13.49 -8.31 17.48
C ARG A 155 13.77 -6.82 17.72
N GLN A 156 12.73 -5.99 17.77
CA GLN A 156 12.88 -4.56 18.12
C GLN A 156 13.42 -4.39 19.54
N LEU A 157 12.88 -5.12 20.52
CA LEU A 157 13.36 -5.10 21.91
C LEU A 157 14.83 -5.52 22.01
N LYS A 158 15.23 -6.61 21.33
CA LYS A 158 16.65 -7.03 21.30
C LYS A 158 17.58 -5.95 20.73
N ARG A 159 17.15 -5.25 19.67
CA ARG A 159 17.91 -4.12 19.11
C ARG A 159 18.01 -2.96 20.10
N TYR A 160 16.91 -2.64 20.78
CA TYR A 160 16.88 -1.60 21.80
C TYR A 160 17.82 -1.91 22.97
N ASN A 161 17.79 -3.13 23.51
CA ASN A 161 18.68 -3.52 24.61
C ASN A 161 20.16 -3.42 24.21
N ARG A 162 20.51 -3.77 22.96
CA ARG A 162 21.88 -3.59 22.44
C ARG A 162 22.24 -2.12 22.28
N TYR A 163 21.31 -1.29 21.82
CA TYR A 163 21.51 0.16 21.76
C TYR A 163 21.72 0.74 23.17
N GLU A 164 20.92 0.34 24.14
CA GLU A 164 21.02 0.78 25.53
C GLU A 164 22.38 0.41 26.13
N SER A 165 22.85 -0.83 25.95
CA SER A 165 24.17 -1.25 26.45
C SER A 165 25.31 -0.47 25.78
N VAL A 166 25.24 -0.27 24.46
CA VAL A 166 26.27 0.50 23.73
C VAL A 166 26.24 1.98 24.12
N LYS A 167 25.06 2.55 24.34
CA LYS A 167 24.92 3.93 24.80
C LYS A 167 25.52 4.12 26.19
N GLN A 168 25.31 3.16 27.10
CA GLN A 168 25.88 3.20 28.43
C GLN A 168 27.42 3.11 28.38
N GLN A 169 27.97 2.20 27.56
CA GLN A 169 29.41 2.12 27.33
C GLN A 169 29.98 3.42 26.74
N LEU A 170 29.31 4.00 25.74
CA LEU A 170 29.71 5.27 25.16
C LEU A 170 29.77 6.38 26.22
N GLN A 171 28.77 6.46 27.12
CA GLN A 171 28.76 7.46 28.19
C GLN A 171 29.91 7.25 29.17
N GLU A 172 30.23 6.00 29.53
CA GLU A 172 31.37 5.67 30.39
C GLU A 172 32.71 6.05 29.73
N ASP A 173 32.85 5.78 28.44
CA ASP A 173 34.04 6.13 27.65
C ASP A 173 34.19 7.64 27.47
N GLU A 174 33.09 8.36 27.19
CA GLU A 174 33.07 9.83 27.07
C GLU A 174 33.49 10.50 28.38
N VAL A 175 32.97 10.03 29.52
CA VAL A 175 33.37 10.53 30.84
C VAL A 175 34.84 10.23 31.10
N SER A 176 35.30 9.02 30.78
CA SER A 176 36.71 8.63 30.95
C SER A 176 37.65 9.49 30.10
N LEU A 177 37.27 9.75 28.85
CA LEU A 177 38.02 10.62 27.93
C LEU A 177 38.03 12.07 28.44
N ALA A 178 36.90 12.58 28.92
CA ALA A 178 36.82 13.93 29.48
C ALA A 178 37.73 14.08 30.71
N VAL A 179 37.73 13.11 31.63
CA VAL A 179 38.63 13.09 32.80
C VAL A 179 40.09 13.05 32.36
N TRP A 180 40.43 12.20 31.37
CA TRP A 180 41.78 12.12 30.84
C TRP A 180 42.23 13.44 30.20
N ASN A 181 41.39 14.08 29.39
CA ASN A 181 41.68 15.38 28.77
C ASN A 181 41.89 16.47 29.83
N ILE A 182 41.04 16.52 30.85
CA ILE A 182 41.20 17.47 31.98
C ILE A 182 42.55 17.24 32.66
N HIS A 183 42.90 15.98 32.94
CA HIS A 183 44.16 15.66 33.59
C HIS A 183 45.38 16.03 32.73
N GLN A 184 45.33 15.76 31.42
CA GLN A 184 46.36 16.18 30.47
C GLN A 184 46.54 17.70 30.47
N HIS A 185 45.46 18.46 30.28
CA HIS A 185 45.54 19.92 30.26
C HIS A 185 46.01 20.51 31.59
N LEU A 186 45.60 19.95 32.73
CA LEU A 186 46.13 20.37 34.03
C LEU A 186 47.63 20.09 34.15
N SER A 187 48.09 18.91 33.69
CA SER A 187 49.51 18.55 33.70
C SER A 187 50.38 19.42 32.79
N GLU A 188 49.83 19.91 31.67
CA GLU A 188 50.50 20.87 30.79
C GLU A 188 50.47 22.29 31.35
N MET A 189 49.39 22.67 32.05
CA MET A 189 49.21 24.02 32.59
C MET A 189 50.11 24.29 33.80
N GLU A 190 50.36 23.29 34.63
CA GLU A 190 51.17 23.43 35.85
C GLU A 190 52.63 23.88 35.60
N PRO A 191 53.40 23.30 34.66
CA PRO A 191 54.74 23.80 34.35
C PRO A 191 54.72 25.20 33.73
N LEU A 192 53.73 25.52 32.89
CA LEU A 192 53.57 26.85 32.30
C LEU A 192 53.26 27.92 33.36
N LYS A 193 52.45 27.57 34.36
CA LYS A 193 52.16 28.44 35.52
C LYS A 193 53.42 28.68 36.36
N ASN A 194 54.23 27.66 36.57
CA ASN A 194 55.50 27.80 37.28
C ASN A 194 56.51 28.64 36.48
N GLN A 195 56.59 28.44 35.16
CA GLN A 195 57.45 29.25 34.29
C GLN A 195 57.02 30.73 34.28
N THR A 196 55.73 31.02 34.17
CA THR A 196 55.22 32.40 34.20
C THR A 196 55.47 33.08 35.55
N ALA A 197 55.30 32.38 36.67
CA ALA A 197 55.66 32.88 37.99
C ALA A 197 57.17 33.19 38.11
N ASN A 198 58.03 32.31 37.60
CA ASN A 198 59.48 32.53 37.58
C ASN A 198 59.86 33.72 36.70
N PHE A 199 59.26 33.86 35.51
CA PHE A 199 59.51 35.01 34.64
C PHE A 199 59.03 36.33 35.27
N GLN A 200 57.91 36.33 35.98
CA GLN A 200 57.45 37.51 36.72
C GLN A 200 58.41 37.89 37.85
N HIS A 201 58.95 36.90 38.57
CA HIS A 201 59.96 37.15 39.60
C HIS A 201 61.25 37.74 39.01
N LEU A 202 61.81 37.11 37.96
CA LEU A 202 63.01 37.60 37.28
C LEU A 202 62.81 38.99 36.67
N TYR A 203 61.63 39.25 36.10
CA TYR A 203 61.28 40.57 35.58
C TYR A 203 61.25 41.63 36.69
N GLY A 204 60.69 41.30 37.85
CA GLY A 204 60.71 42.15 39.04
C GLY A 204 62.14 42.48 39.49
N GLU A 205 63.00 41.47 39.63
CA GLU A 205 64.41 41.64 40.01
C GLU A 205 65.19 42.49 39.01
N HIS A 206 65.02 42.24 37.70
CA HIS A 206 65.68 43.03 36.67
C HIS A 206 65.15 44.47 36.59
N SER A 207 63.85 44.67 36.80
CA SER A 207 63.26 46.01 36.86
C SER A 207 63.79 46.81 38.05
N GLU A 208 63.96 46.18 39.22
CA GLU A 208 64.54 46.82 40.40
C GLU A 208 66.03 47.12 40.20
N SER A 209 66.79 46.19 39.62
CA SER A 209 68.20 46.40 39.28
C SER A 209 68.39 47.51 38.25
N LEU A 210 67.48 47.63 37.27
CA LEU A 210 67.52 48.69 36.26
C LEU A 210 67.26 50.06 36.91
N ALA A 211 66.23 50.16 37.76
CA ALA A 211 65.92 51.40 38.48
C ALA A 211 67.09 51.86 39.37
N LEU A 212 67.79 50.92 40.03
CA LEU A 212 69.01 51.23 40.80
C LEU A 212 70.15 51.72 39.90
N ALA A 213 70.37 51.10 38.75
CA ALA A 213 71.42 51.51 37.81
C ALA A 213 71.12 52.89 37.19
N GLU A 214 69.86 53.17 36.85
CA GLU A 214 69.41 54.48 36.35
C GLU A 214 69.65 55.57 37.42
N HIS A 215 69.26 55.33 38.67
CA HIS A 215 69.52 56.26 39.76
C HIS A 215 71.03 56.50 39.99
N GLN A 216 71.86 55.46 39.87
CA GLN A 216 73.32 55.61 39.96
C GLN A 216 73.89 56.43 38.80
N ALA A 217 73.40 56.21 37.57
CA ALA A 217 73.80 56.98 36.40
C ALA A 217 73.41 58.46 36.53
N GLU A 218 72.21 58.76 37.00
CA GLU A 218 71.76 60.13 37.29
C GLU A 218 72.64 60.81 38.35
N SER A 219 72.98 60.10 39.43
CA SER A 219 73.88 60.60 40.47
C SER A 219 75.28 60.91 39.91
N MET A 220 75.86 60.00 39.14
CA MET A 220 77.17 60.20 38.50
C MET A 220 77.14 61.36 37.51
N GLN A 221 76.04 61.54 36.77
CA GLN A 221 75.88 62.64 35.83
C GLN A 221 75.81 63.98 36.58
N SER A 222 75.10 64.04 37.70
CA SER A 222 75.09 65.23 38.58
C SER A 222 76.50 65.54 39.11
N GLU A 223 77.23 64.54 39.60
CA GLU A 223 78.61 64.72 40.09
C GLU A 223 79.57 65.21 38.98
N LEU A 224 79.41 64.69 37.76
CA LEU A 224 80.19 65.13 36.60
C LEU A 224 79.91 66.61 36.30
N THR A 225 78.64 67.03 36.27
CA THR A 225 78.28 68.43 36.02
C THR A 225 78.83 69.36 37.12
N ASP A 226 78.83 68.94 38.38
CA ASP A 226 79.43 69.69 39.48
C ASP A 226 80.95 69.82 39.34
N LEU A 227 81.61 68.76 38.88
CA LEU A 227 83.06 68.76 38.64
C LEU A 227 83.44 69.64 37.45
N GLU A 228 82.66 69.59 36.36
CA GLU A 228 82.82 70.47 35.20
C GLU A 228 82.66 71.94 35.59
N ASN A 229 81.64 72.27 36.40
CA ASN A 229 81.45 73.62 36.93
C ASN A 229 82.64 74.08 37.80
N LYS A 230 83.17 73.20 38.66
CA LYS A 230 84.38 73.49 39.46
C LYS A 230 85.62 73.70 38.58
N GLN A 231 85.78 72.87 37.56
CA GLN A 231 86.90 73.00 36.61
C GLN A 231 86.81 74.31 35.84
N GLN A 232 85.62 74.68 35.37
CA GLN A 232 85.40 75.97 34.71
C GLN A 232 85.73 77.14 35.64
N GLY A 233 85.25 77.11 36.89
CA GLY A 233 85.59 78.11 37.90
C GLY A 233 87.10 78.22 38.15
N GLN A 234 87.83 77.10 38.23
CA GLN A 234 89.28 77.11 38.35
C GLN A 234 89.98 77.69 37.12
N ARG A 235 89.52 77.35 35.90
CA ARG A 235 90.07 77.94 34.67
C ARG A 235 89.88 79.45 34.61
N GLU A 236 88.74 79.96 35.07
CA GLU A 236 88.50 81.40 35.18
C GLU A 236 89.45 82.06 36.19
N ILE A 237 89.71 81.43 37.34
CA ILE A 237 90.69 81.92 38.32
C ILE A 237 92.09 81.96 37.72
N VAL A 238 92.53 80.88 37.05
CA VAL A 238 93.85 80.83 36.39
C VAL A 238 93.97 81.91 35.33
N ARG A 239 92.96 82.08 34.47
CA ARG A 239 92.92 83.13 33.45
C ARG A 239 93.01 84.54 34.08
N ASN A 240 92.30 84.77 35.18
CA ASN A 240 92.38 86.04 35.91
C ASN A 240 93.77 86.25 36.53
N GLN A 241 94.40 85.21 37.06
CA GLN A 241 95.77 85.27 37.57
C GLN A 241 96.78 85.52 36.45
N GLU A 242 96.63 84.90 35.28
CA GLU A 242 97.46 85.17 34.10
C GLU A 242 97.34 86.62 33.63
N ILE A 243 96.14 87.21 33.66
CA ILE A 243 95.95 88.63 33.36
C ILE A 243 96.68 89.50 34.38
N VAL A 244 96.59 89.17 35.68
CA VAL A 244 97.30 89.89 36.75
C VAL A 244 98.82 89.74 36.63
N VAL A 245 99.32 88.54 36.33
CA VAL A 245 100.74 88.27 36.10
C VAL A 245 101.23 89.06 34.89
N ASN A 246 100.51 89.03 33.77
CA ASN A 246 100.87 89.83 32.58
C ASN A 246 100.86 91.35 32.88
N ASP A 247 99.90 91.85 33.67
CA ASP A 247 99.87 93.26 34.08
C ASP A 247 101.02 93.61 35.04
N LEU A 248 101.38 92.69 35.95
CA LEU A 248 102.53 92.83 36.84
C LEU A 248 103.84 92.76 36.07
N GLU A 249 104.00 91.83 35.13
CA GLU A 249 105.15 91.71 34.22
C GLU A 249 105.30 92.96 33.37
N ARG A 250 104.19 93.52 32.86
CA ARG A 250 104.20 94.79 32.13
C ARG A 250 104.62 95.96 33.03
N LYS A 251 104.17 95.99 34.28
CA LYS A 251 104.64 96.98 35.28
C LYS A 251 106.10 96.77 35.66
N LEU A 252 106.56 95.51 35.76
CA LEU A 252 107.94 95.11 36.01
C LEU A 252 108.85 95.47 34.83
N LEU A 253 108.36 95.37 33.61
CA LEU A 253 109.07 95.79 32.40
C LEU A 253 109.27 97.31 32.39
N VAL A 254 108.22 98.07 32.73
CA VAL A 254 108.31 99.55 32.82
C VAL A 254 109.18 100.00 34.01
N ALA A 255 109.12 99.30 35.15
CA ALA A 255 110.03 99.54 36.27
C ALA A 255 111.47 99.11 35.94
N GLY A 256 111.61 98.02 35.21
CA GLY A 256 112.86 97.45 34.71
C GLY A 256 113.55 98.38 33.70
N GLU A 257 112.82 99.01 32.79
CA GLU A 257 113.37 100.04 31.90
C GLU A 257 113.83 101.30 32.66
N LYS A 258 113.12 101.70 33.71
CA LYS A 258 113.52 102.84 34.57
C LYS A 258 114.74 102.53 35.45
N ILE A 259 114.89 101.29 35.89
CA ILE A 259 116.07 100.81 36.64
C ILE A 259 117.24 100.58 35.67
N SER A 260 116.97 100.00 34.49
CA SER A 260 117.93 99.74 33.41
C SER A 260 118.54 101.02 32.86
N ALA A 261 117.79 102.12 32.71
CA ALA A 261 118.35 103.41 32.34
C ALA A 261 119.35 103.99 33.38
N ALA A 262 119.20 103.65 34.66
CA ALA A 262 120.06 104.10 35.75
C ALA A 262 121.26 103.15 36.01
N THR A 263 121.11 101.85 35.75
CA THR A 263 122.18 100.84 35.88
C THR A 263 123.01 100.67 34.60
N ALA A 264 122.45 100.91 33.41
CA ALA A 264 123.15 100.93 32.12
C ALA A 264 124.13 102.12 31.94
N ALA A 265 124.11 103.08 32.86
CA ALA A 265 125.13 104.14 32.92
C ALA A 265 126.37 103.73 33.73
N LEU A 266 126.27 102.70 34.59
CA LEU A 266 127.29 102.38 35.60
C LEU A 266 127.96 101.01 35.36
N ASP A 267 127.24 100.04 34.80
CA ASP A 267 127.76 98.69 34.52
C ASP A 267 128.18 98.45 33.05
N ARG A 268 127.75 99.33 32.13
CA ARG A 268 128.12 99.36 30.69
C ARG A 268 129.62 99.60 30.44
N LEU A 269 130.37 100.05 31.44
CA LEU A 269 131.78 100.44 31.29
C LEU A 269 132.79 99.34 31.65
N LYS A 270 132.38 98.17 32.17
CA LYS A 270 133.39 97.20 32.67
C LYS A 270 133.19 95.72 32.37
N LEU A 271 131.99 95.24 32.00
CA LEU A 271 131.76 93.79 31.88
C LEU A 271 131.03 93.32 30.60
N GLU A 272 130.60 94.25 29.74
CA GLU A 272 129.94 93.95 28.46
C GLU A 272 130.92 93.55 27.33
N ASP A 273 132.21 93.83 27.46
CA ASP A 273 133.19 93.53 26.39
C ASP A 273 133.52 92.03 26.28
N HIS A 274 133.35 91.24 27.35
CA HIS A 274 133.89 89.88 27.40
C HIS A 274 132.87 88.73 27.33
N SER A 275 131.61 88.93 27.72
CA SER A 275 130.61 87.82 27.80
C SER A 275 129.65 87.71 26.61
N LEU A 276 129.65 88.69 25.69
CA LEU A 276 128.76 88.73 24.53
C LEU A 276 129.26 87.87 23.34
N GLN A 277 130.52 87.44 23.34
CA GLN A 277 131.06 86.60 22.25
C GLN A 277 130.72 85.10 22.41
N GLU A 278 130.59 84.56 23.63
CA GLU A 278 130.36 83.11 23.84
C GLU A 278 128.88 82.69 23.73
N ARG A 279 127.94 83.61 23.93
CA ARG A 279 126.49 83.29 24.01
C ARG A 279 125.78 83.24 22.66
N GLN A 280 126.43 83.76 21.61
CA GLN A 280 125.89 83.76 20.25
C GLN A 280 126.08 82.40 19.55
N GLU A 281 127.13 81.66 19.89
CA GLU A 281 127.49 80.37 19.26
C GLU A 281 126.61 79.20 19.76
N THR A 282 126.21 79.23 21.02
CA THR A 282 125.39 78.17 21.65
C THR A 282 123.93 78.18 21.22
N THR A 283 123.40 79.36 20.88
CA THR A 283 121.98 79.52 20.49
C THR A 283 121.73 79.11 19.02
N GLN A 284 122.75 79.13 18.16
CA GLN A 284 122.64 78.67 16.77
C GLN A 284 122.63 77.14 16.63
N ASN A 285 123.34 76.42 17.51
CA ASN A 285 123.40 74.96 17.45
C ASN A 285 122.08 74.28 17.88
N VAL A 286 121.39 74.82 18.90
CA VAL A 286 120.10 74.28 19.36
C VAL A 286 118.97 74.50 18.33
N LEU A 287 119.06 75.58 17.55
CA LEU A 287 118.11 75.88 16.47
C LEU A 287 118.26 74.90 15.29
N ALA A 288 119.50 74.52 14.95
CA ALA A 288 119.79 73.55 13.91
C ALA A 288 119.32 72.12 14.27
N ASP A 289 119.44 71.73 15.54
CA ASP A 289 118.99 70.40 16.01
C ASP A 289 117.45 70.25 15.96
N LEU A 290 116.71 71.30 16.36
CA LEU A 290 115.24 71.32 16.31
C LEU A 290 114.69 71.40 14.88
N GLU A 291 115.40 72.05 13.95
CA GLU A 291 115.02 72.08 12.53
C GLU A 291 115.22 70.72 11.86
N ASN A 292 116.30 70.00 12.19
CA ASN A 292 116.53 68.62 11.74
C ASN A 292 115.48 67.64 12.29
N GLU A 293 115.10 67.78 13.56
CA GLU A 293 114.06 66.92 14.17
C GLU A 293 112.68 67.16 13.54
N ARG A 294 112.38 68.42 13.18
CA ARG A 294 111.17 68.80 12.43
C ARG A 294 111.18 68.24 11.00
N GLU A 295 112.31 68.30 10.29
CA GLU A 295 112.46 67.71 8.94
C GLU A 295 112.30 66.19 8.95
N HIS A 296 112.65 65.51 10.04
CA HIS A 296 112.53 64.05 10.16
C HIS A 296 111.12 63.58 10.59
N LEU A 297 110.39 64.39 11.38
CA LEU A 297 109.07 64.03 11.89
C LEU A 297 107.92 64.36 10.92
N LEU A 298 108.03 65.43 10.15
CA LEU A 298 107.04 65.81 9.13
C LEU A 298 106.71 64.69 8.11
N PRO A 299 107.70 64.01 7.49
CA PRO A 299 107.42 62.93 6.54
C PRO A 299 106.81 61.69 7.22
N GLN A 300 107.11 61.42 8.50
CA GLN A 300 106.51 60.32 9.24
C GLN A 300 105.03 60.59 9.57
N ILE A 301 104.68 61.85 9.85
CA ILE A 301 103.29 62.27 10.07
C ILE A 301 102.50 62.17 8.77
N ASP A 302 103.06 62.63 7.65
CA ASP A 302 102.45 62.51 6.31
C ASP A 302 102.28 61.03 5.90
N GLU A 303 103.26 60.17 6.20
CA GLU A 303 103.16 58.72 5.96
C GLU A 303 102.04 58.10 6.81
N LYS A 304 101.90 58.50 8.07
CA LYS A 304 100.84 57.98 8.96
C LYS A 304 99.46 58.51 8.61
N GLN A 305 99.34 59.76 8.14
CA GLN A 305 98.09 60.31 7.62
C GLN A 305 97.67 59.62 6.32
N THR A 306 98.59 59.42 5.38
CA THR A 306 98.30 58.68 4.14
C THR A 306 97.94 57.21 4.41
N GLN A 307 98.54 56.56 5.42
CA GLN A 307 98.11 55.24 5.89
C GLN A 307 96.70 55.27 6.48
N ASN A 308 96.36 56.28 7.29
CA ASN A 308 95.03 56.43 7.89
C ASN A 308 93.94 56.65 6.83
N ASP A 309 94.21 57.48 5.83
CA ASP A 309 93.26 57.75 4.74
C ASP A 309 93.04 56.53 3.85
N LYS A 310 94.10 55.74 3.59
CA LYS A 310 93.98 54.44 2.92
C LYS A 310 93.14 53.45 3.74
N LEU A 311 93.36 53.38 5.05
CA LEU A 311 92.57 52.52 5.96
C LEU A 311 91.11 52.96 6.05
N LYS A 312 90.82 54.27 6.10
CA LYS A 312 89.45 54.81 6.08
C LYS A 312 88.74 54.50 4.78
N SER A 313 89.37 54.77 3.64
CA SER A 313 88.76 54.43 2.33
C SER A 313 88.50 52.93 2.18
N ALA A 314 89.40 52.07 2.68
CA ALA A 314 89.20 50.62 2.69
C ALA A 314 88.05 50.21 3.64
N PHE A 315 87.93 50.86 4.80
CA PHE A 315 86.83 50.64 5.75
C PHE A 315 85.49 51.07 5.18
N ASP A 316 85.41 52.25 4.57
CA ASP A 316 84.19 52.76 3.93
C ASP A 316 83.76 51.87 2.74
N ALA A 317 84.72 51.37 1.96
CA ALA A 317 84.47 50.38 0.91
C ALA A 317 83.92 49.06 1.50
N ALA A 318 84.46 48.58 2.61
CA ALA A 318 83.98 47.39 3.29
C ALA A 318 82.57 47.58 3.89
N VAL A 319 82.27 48.75 4.45
CA VAL A 319 80.94 49.09 4.98
C VAL A 319 79.90 49.15 3.85
N ASN A 320 80.25 49.74 2.71
CA ASN A 320 79.36 49.78 1.55
C ASN A 320 79.13 48.38 0.96
N ALA A 321 80.18 47.56 0.83
CA ALA A 321 80.05 46.17 0.40
C ALA A 321 79.18 45.34 1.37
N TYR A 322 79.31 45.57 2.69
CA TYR A 322 78.47 44.94 3.70
C TYR A 322 77.00 45.36 3.57
N ARG A 323 76.71 46.65 3.35
CA ARG A 323 75.33 47.14 3.12
C ARG A 323 74.71 46.56 1.84
N GLU A 324 75.48 46.46 0.76
CA GLU A 324 75.02 45.80 -0.48
C GLU A 324 74.76 44.30 -0.26
N ALA A 325 75.65 43.61 0.44
CA ALA A 325 75.45 42.21 0.81
C ALA A 325 74.21 42.01 1.71
N GLN A 326 73.93 42.95 2.63
CA GLN A 326 72.78 42.88 3.51
C GLN A 326 71.46 43.14 2.76
N THR A 327 71.43 44.12 1.85
CA THR A 327 70.23 44.40 1.04
C THR A 327 69.92 43.27 0.05
N THR A 328 70.94 42.65 -0.55
CA THR A 328 70.77 41.46 -1.40
C THR A 328 70.32 40.25 -0.60
N PHE A 329 70.87 40.02 0.60
CA PHE A 329 70.41 38.98 1.51
C PHE A 329 68.94 39.15 1.91
N ASP A 330 68.53 40.37 2.29
CA ASP A 330 67.14 40.67 2.63
C ASP A 330 66.21 40.49 1.43
N GLY A 331 66.66 40.85 0.23
CA GLY A 331 65.96 40.61 -1.04
C GLY A 331 65.73 39.12 -1.30
N HIS A 332 66.78 38.30 -1.19
CA HIS A 332 66.68 36.84 -1.34
C HIS A 332 65.83 36.20 -0.23
N ASN A 333 65.90 36.71 1.00
CA ASN A 333 65.09 36.19 2.10
C ASN A 333 63.60 36.49 1.88
N ARG A 334 63.24 37.68 1.40
CA ARG A 334 61.85 38.00 0.99
C ARG A 334 61.36 37.10 -0.14
N GLN A 335 62.19 36.86 -1.17
CA GLN A 335 61.85 35.92 -2.24
C GLN A 335 61.65 34.50 -1.72
N ARG A 336 62.52 34.03 -0.82
CA ARG A 336 62.41 32.70 -0.19
C ARG A 336 61.10 32.55 0.59
N VAL A 337 60.74 33.54 1.41
CA VAL A 337 59.47 33.54 2.15
C VAL A 337 58.27 33.56 1.19
N GLY A 338 58.33 34.37 0.13
CA GLY A 338 57.30 34.38 -0.92
C GLY A 338 57.12 33.02 -1.60
N LEU A 339 58.23 32.36 -1.96
CA LEU A 339 58.21 31.02 -2.55
C LEU A 339 57.69 29.96 -1.57
N LEU A 340 58.07 30.02 -0.29
CA LEU A 340 57.55 29.11 0.74
C LEU A 340 56.03 29.23 0.90
N ASN A 341 55.51 30.46 0.91
CA ASN A 341 54.07 30.70 0.97
C ASN A 341 53.37 30.17 -0.29
N ALA A 342 53.95 30.37 -1.48
CA ALA A 342 53.40 29.83 -2.73
C ALA A 342 53.39 28.30 -2.74
N VAL A 343 54.45 27.65 -2.24
CA VAL A 343 54.51 26.19 -2.08
C VAL A 343 53.47 25.69 -1.09
N SER A 344 53.28 26.39 0.03
CA SER A 344 52.25 26.03 1.02
C SER A 344 50.84 26.13 0.43
N GLU A 345 50.55 27.18 -0.33
CA GLU A 345 49.26 27.36 -1.01
C GLU A 345 49.02 26.26 -2.06
N LEU A 346 50.03 25.96 -2.89
CA LEU A 346 49.96 24.86 -3.86
C LEU A 346 49.74 23.50 -3.18
N LYS A 347 50.37 23.27 -2.02
CA LYS A 347 50.20 22.05 -1.24
C LYS A 347 48.78 21.92 -0.68
N HIS A 348 48.22 23.01 -0.16
CA HIS A 348 46.81 23.05 0.27
C HIS A 348 45.84 22.86 -0.89
N GLN A 349 46.13 23.39 -2.09
CA GLN A 349 45.33 23.14 -3.28
C GLN A 349 45.41 21.68 -3.73
N GLN A 350 46.61 21.09 -3.74
CA GLN A 350 46.80 19.67 -4.05
C GLN A 350 46.01 18.79 -3.09
N GLU A 351 46.02 19.09 -1.80
CA GLU A 351 45.31 18.32 -0.79
C GLU A 351 43.78 18.43 -0.95
N ARG A 352 43.27 19.63 -1.28
CA ARG A 352 41.86 19.83 -1.66
C ARG A 352 41.48 19.02 -2.89
N TYR A 353 42.27 19.07 -3.96
CA TYR A 353 42.00 18.28 -5.17
C TYR A 353 42.06 16.78 -4.89
N THR A 354 42.99 16.32 -4.07
CA THR A 354 43.11 14.90 -3.69
C THR A 354 41.88 14.44 -2.92
N GLN A 355 41.38 15.24 -1.98
CA GLN A 355 40.13 14.95 -1.26
C GLN A 355 38.92 14.95 -2.20
N SER A 356 38.83 15.90 -3.13
CA SER A 356 37.76 15.93 -4.14
C SER A 356 37.79 14.71 -5.04
N ILE A 357 38.96 14.29 -5.51
CA ILE A 357 39.12 13.06 -6.31
C ILE A 357 38.66 11.84 -5.51
N GLY A 358 39.06 11.70 -4.25
CA GLY A 358 38.62 10.60 -3.39
C GLY A 358 37.10 10.58 -3.18
N GLN A 359 36.46 11.74 -3.03
CA GLN A 359 34.99 11.84 -2.98
C GLN A 359 34.34 11.44 -4.31
N PHE A 360 34.88 11.86 -5.45
CA PHE A 360 34.37 11.48 -6.77
C PHE A 360 34.51 9.99 -7.04
N GLU A 361 35.62 9.36 -6.64
CA GLU A 361 35.83 7.92 -6.75
C GLU A 361 34.84 7.12 -5.89
N GLN A 362 34.60 7.55 -4.65
CA GLN A 362 33.56 6.94 -3.79
C GLN A 362 32.16 7.09 -4.40
N ASN A 363 31.84 8.26 -4.92
CA ASN A 363 30.56 8.51 -5.59
C ASN A 363 30.40 7.62 -6.83
N LEU A 364 31.42 7.52 -7.69
CA LEU A 364 31.42 6.63 -8.86
C LEU A 364 31.21 5.17 -8.47
N LYS A 365 31.89 4.69 -7.42
CA LYS A 365 31.72 3.32 -6.92
C LYS A 365 30.29 3.08 -6.43
N SER A 366 29.73 4.01 -5.66
CA SER A 366 28.35 3.91 -5.18
C SER A 366 27.32 3.94 -6.33
N LEU A 367 27.61 4.72 -7.39
CA LEU A 367 26.77 4.81 -8.57
C LEU A 367 26.80 3.49 -9.37
N ALA A 368 27.99 2.90 -9.54
CA ALA A 368 28.17 1.62 -10.21
C ALA A 368 27.43 0.50 -9.48
N GLU A 369 27.56 0.41 -8.15
CA GLU A 369 26.83 -0.55 -7.33
C GLU A 369 25.30 -0.33 -7.37
N LYS A 370 24.84 0.91 -7.54
CA LYS A 370 23.42 1.22 -7.71
C LYS A 370 22.92 0.83 -9.10
N GLN A 371 23.73 1.06 -10.14
CA GLN A 371 23.43 0.66 -11.51
C GLN A 371 23.34 -0.86 -11.65
N GLU A 372 24.28 -1.61 -11.05
CA GLU A 372 24.25 -3.08 -11.05
C GLU A 372 23.01 -3.63 -10.34
N ARG A 373 22.63 -3.06 -9.20
CA ARG A 373 21.39 -3.41 -8.49
C ARG A 373 20.14 -3.10 -9.32
N LEU A 374 20.11 -1.97 -10.02
CA LEU A 374 18.99 -1.60 -10.89
C LEU A 374 18.89 -2.53 -12.10
N GLN A 375 20.01 -2.88 -12.74
CA GLN A 375 20.03 -3.85 -13.85
C GLN A 375 19.59 -5.25 -13.41
N GLY A 376 20.04 -5.70 -12.23
CA GLY A 376 19.57 -6.96 -11.65
C GLY A 376 18.06 -6.95 -11.36
N SER A 377 17.55 -5.84 -10.83
CA SER A 377 16.11 -5.67 -10.58
C SER A 377 15.31 -5.61 -11.88
N GLU A 378 15.79 -4.89 -12.88
CA GLU A 378 15.17 -4.81 -14.21
C GLU A 378 15.07 -6.18 -14.87
N LYS A 379 16.14 -6.99 -14.79
CA LYS A 379 16.13 -8.35 -15.31
C LYS A 379 15.09 -9.23 -14.60
N ASN A 380 15.03 -9.18 -13.27
CA ASN A 380 14.03 -9.92 -12.51
C ASN A 380 12.60 -9.47 -12.87
N TYR A 381 12.36 -8.16 -13.00
CA TYR A 381 11.06 -7.64 -13.42
C TYR A 381 10.70 -8.08 -14.85
N GLN A 382 11.67 -8.15 -15.77
CA GLN A 382 11.42 -8.67 -17.12
C GLN A 382 11.07 -10.16 -17.11
N GLU A 383 11.75 -10.97 -16.28
CA GLU A 383 11.44 -12.39 -16.10
C GLU A 383 10.03 -12.59 -15.49
N ASP A 384 9.68 -11.82 -14.46
CA ASP A 384 8.35 -11.84 -13.84
C ASP A 384 7.26 -11.42 -14.83
N LEU A 385 7.51 -10.37 -15.63
CA LEU A 385 6.55 -9.85 -16.61
C LEU A 385 6.36 -10.82 -17.77
N PHE A 386 7.44 -11.51 -18.20
CA PHE A 386 7.35 -12.60 -19.17
C PHE A 386 6.55 -13.79 -18.62
N GLY A 387 6.80 -14.19 -17.36
CA GLY A 387 6.04 -15.24 -16.68
C GLY A 387 4.55 -14.90 -16.58
N ALA A 388 4.22 -13.71 -16.09
CA ALA A 388 2.85 -13.23 -15.98
C ALA A 388 2.14 -13.11 -17.33
N SER A 389 2.84 -12.66 -18.37
CA SER A 389 2.30 -12.60 -19.73
C SER A 389 2.01 -13.99 -20.31
N GLY A 390 2.86 -14.98 -20.01
CA GLY A 390 2.64 -16.38 -20.37
C GLY A 390 1.41 -16.98 -19.67
N GLU A 391 1.28 -16.75 -18.37
CA GLU A 391 0.11 -17.18 -17.59
C GLU A 391 -1.18 -16.52 -18.08
N GLN A 392 -1.14 -15.22 -18.37
CA GLN A 392 -2.28 -14.48 -18.92
C GLN A 392 -2.69 -15.03 -20.30
N SER A 393 -1.72 -15.28 -21.19
CA SER A 393 -2.02 -15.84 -22.52
C SER A 393 -2.62 -17.25 -22.42
N GLY A 394 -2.11 -18.09 -21.52
CA GLY A 394 -2.67 -19.41 -21.25
C GLY A 394 -4.10 -19.33 -20.69
N ALA A 395 -4.33 -18.45 -19.72
CA ALA A 395 -5.66 -18.23 -19.15
C ALA A 395 -6.66 -17.71 -20.20
N GLU A 396 -6.22 -16.83 -21.11
CA GLU A 396 -7.07 -16.28 -22.16
C GLU A 396 -7.43 -17.32 -23.24
N GLN A 397 -6.51 -18.25 -23.55
CA GLN A 397 -6.82 -19.38 -24.43
C GLN A 397 -7.85 -20.32 -23.80
N VAL A 398 -7.67 -20.67 -22.52
CA VAL A 398 -8.64 -21.52 -21.79
C VAL A 398 -9.99 -20.83 -21.69
N TYR A 399 -10.02 -19.51 -21.47
CA TYR A 399 -11.25 -18.73 -21.45
C TYR A 399 -11.99 -18.77 -22.79
N LYS A 400 -11.29 -18.53 -23.91
CA LYS A 400 -11.88 -18.61 -25.26
C LYS A 400 -12.38 -20.03 -25.59
N GLU A 401 -11.67 -21.07 -25.17
CA GLU A 401 -12.11 -22.44 -25.34
C GLU A 401 -13.41 -22.71 -24.56
N LEU A 402 -13.46 -22.29 -23.29
CA LEU A 402 -14.65 -22.42 -22.45
C LEU A 402 -15.84 -21.62 -23.00
N GLU A 403 -15.61 -20.40 -23.48
CA GLU A 403 -16.63 -19.56 -24.11
C GLU A 403 -17.20 -20.24 -25.36
N SER A 404 -16.34 -20.83 -26.21
CA SER A 404 -16.81 -21.59 -27.38
C SER A 404 -17.62 -22.83 -26.98
N ARG A 405 -17.23 -23.52 -25.90
CA ARG A 405 -17.95 -24.70 -25.39
C ARG A 405 -19.31 -24.29 -24.82
N ILE A 406 -19.39 -23.20 -24.07
CA ILE A 406 -20.66 -22.67 -23.56
C ILE A 406 -21.58 -22.32 -24.72
N ALA A 407 -21.11 -21.58 -25.73
CA ALA A 407 -21.91 -21.23 -26.90
C ALA A 407 -22.40 -22.48 -27.65
N SER A 408 -21.56 -23.50 -27.81
CA SER A 408 -21.97 -24.76 -28.44
C SER A 408 -23.04 -25.51 -27.63
N ILE A 409 -22.92 -25.53 -26.30
CA ILE A 409 -23.88 -26.18 -25.41
C ILE A 409 -25.20 -25.41 -25.42
N GLU A 410 -25.17 -24.09 -25.42
CA GLU A 410 -26.36 -23.24 -25.52
C GLU A 410 -27.10 -23.43 -26.84
N SER A 411 -26.38 -23.56 -27.96
CA SER A 411 -26.97 -23.87 -29.27
C SER A 411 -27.67 -25.23 -29.26
N VAL A 412 -26.99 -26.27 -28.77
CA VAL A 412 -27.57 -27.62 -28.66
C VAL A 412 -28.77 -27.62 -27.70
N PHE A 413 -28.70 -26.87 -26.61
CA PHE A 413 -29.81 -26.72 -25.68
C PHE A 413 -31.02 -26.04 -26.35
N GLN A 414 -30.81 -24.99 -27.12
CA GLN A 414 -31.89 -24.33 -27.86
C GLN A 414 -32.51 -25.25 -28.92
N GLU A 415 -31.70 -25.98 -29.68
CA GLU A 415 -32.19 -26.94 -30.70
C GLU A 415 -32.97 -28.11 -30.08
N THR A 416 -32.52 -28.60 -28.93
CA THR A 416 -33.24 -29.66 -28.21
C THR A 416 -34.53 -29.14 -27.59
N GLN A 417 -34.55 -27.89 -27.11
CA GLN A 417 -35.75 -27.23 -26.58
C GLN A 417 -36.80 -27.00 -27.68
N THR A 418 -36.39 -26.55 -28.87
CA THR A 418 -37.31 -26.38 -30.01
C THR A 418 -37.86 -27.72 -30.47
N SER A 419 -36.98 -28.73 -30.65
CA SER A 419 -37.39 -30.09 -31.01
C SER A 419 -38.36 -30.70 -29.98
N LEU A 420 -38.14 -30.45 -28.68
CA LEU A 420 -39.05 -30.91 -27.63
C LEU A 420 -40.42 -30.22 -27.71
N ASN A 421 -40.47 -28.93 -28.02
CA ASN A 421 -41.72 -28.19 -28.17
C ASN A 421 -42.50 -28.66 -29.41
N GLU A 422 -41.84 -28.87 -30.54
CA GLU A 422 -42.45 -29.45 -31.74
C GLU A 422 -42.99 -30.86 -31.49
N ALA A 423 -42.23 -31.70 -30.77
CA ALA A 423 -42.69 -33.03 -30.36
C ALA A 423 -43.91 -32.98 -29.42
N ARG A 424 -43.99 -31.96 -28.55
CA ARG A 424 -45.16 -31.75 -27.67
C ARG A 424 -46.38 -31.28 -28.43
N GLU A 425 -46.20 -30.39 -29.39
CA GLU A 425 -47.29 -29.87 -30.22
C GLU A 425 -47.87 -30.95 -31.12
N THR A 426 -47.01 -31.72 -31.78
CA THR A 426 -47.42 -32.90 -32.57
C THR A 426 -48.13 -33.94 -31.71
N LEU A 427 -47.64 -34.23 -30.50
CA LEU A 427 -48.32 -35.12 -29.56
C LEU A 427 -49.70 -34.58 -29.13
N ALA A 428 -49.81 -33.27 -28.90
CA ALA A 428 -51.08 -32.64 -28.56
C ALA A 428 -52.08 -32.72 -29.71
N GLN A 429 -51.63 -32.47 -30.95
CA GLN A 429 -52.45 -32.60 -32.15
C GLN A 429 -52.94 -34.04 -32.35
N GLN A 430 -52.04 -35.03 -32.29
CA GLN A 430 -52.41 -36.44 -32.42
C GLN A 430 -53.38 -36.90 -31.34
N ARG A 431 -53.22 -36.40 -30.09
CA ARG A 431 -54.19 -36.66 -29.02
C ARG A 431 -55.55 -36.03 -29.30
N GLY A 432 -55.57 -34.80 -29.83
CA GLY A 432 -56.80 -34.12 -30.24
C GLY A 432 -57.53 -34.87 -31.36
N GLU A 433 -56.80 -35.29 -32.39
CA GLU A 433 -57.33 -36.10 -33.50
C GLU A 433 -57.89 -37.43 -32.98
N ARG A 434 -57.15 -38.13 -32.10
CA ARG A 434 -57.62 -39.38 -31.50
C ARG A 434 -58.93 -39.20 -30.74
N VAL A 435 -59.03 -38.18 -29.89
CA VAL A 435 -60.27 -37.88 -29.13
C VAL A 435 -61.42 -37.52 -30.08
N SER A 436 -61.15 -36.77 -31.14
CA SER A 436 -62.15 -36.44 -32.16
C SER A 436 -62.70 -37.70 -32.84
N VAL A 437 -61.81 -38.62 -33.24
CA VAL A 437 -62.20 -39.89 -33.87
C VAL A 437 -62.94 -40.80 -32.88
N GLU A 438 -62.48 -40.89 -31.62
CA GLU A 438 -63.17 -41.63 -30.56
C GLU A 438 -64.60 -41.10 -30.33
N ASN A 439 -64.79 -39.78 -30.31
CA ASN A 439 -66.11 -39.17 -30.18
C ASN A 439 -67.00 -39.41 -31.41
N GLN A 440 -66.43 -39.35 -32.62
CA GLN A 440 -67.17 -39.67 -33.85
C GLN A 440 -67.60 -41.13 -33.86
N LEU A 441 -66.72 -42.05 -33.47
CA LEU A 441 -67.02 -43.47 -33.39
C LEU A 441 -68.14 -43.73 -32.38
N ALA A 442 -68.05 -43.15 -31.18
CA ALA A 442 -69.11 -43.25 -30.17
C ALA A 442 -70.46 -42.71 -30.68
N PHE A 443 -70.45 -41.59 -31.42
CA PHE A 443 -71.67 -41.03 -32.03
C PHE A 443 -72.27 -41.95 -33.11
N TYR A 444 -71.44 -42.52 -33.99
CA TYR A 444 -71.93 -43.45 -35.02
C TYR A 444 -72.41 -44.77 -34.44
N GLU A 445 -71.76 -45.29 -33.39
CA GLU A 445 -72.22 -46.47 -32.64
C GLU A 445 -73.58 -46.19 -31.99
N GLU A 446 -73.75 -45.05 -31.33
CA GLU A 446 -75.03 -44.65 -30.74
C GLU A 446 -76.14 -44.51 -31.81
N LEU A 447 -75.83 -43.96 -32.98
CA LEU A 447 -76.78 -43.83 -34.09
C LEU A 447 -77.19 -45.18 -34.70
N LEU A 448 -76.25 -46.14 -34.76
CA LEU A 448 -76.52 -47.51 -35.21
C LEU A 448 -77.35 -48.30 -34.18
N GLU A 449 -77.02 -48.20 -32.89
CA GLU A 449 -77.76 -48.90 -31.82
C GLU A 449 -79.17 -48.31 -31.62
N THR A 450 -79.33 -47.00 -31.79
CA THR A 450 -80.64 -46.36 -31.71
C THR A 450 -81.47 -46.50 -32.97
N GLY A 451 -80.98 -47.07 -34.08
CA GLY A 451 -81.80 -47.35 -35.26
C GLY A 451 -82.61 -46.15 -35.77
N GLU A 452 -82.10 -44.92 -35.60
CA GLU A 452 -82.75 -43.70 -36.07
C GLU A 452 -82.87 -43.71 -37.60
N GLY A 453 -84.09 -43.51 -38.10
CA GLY A 453 -84.39 -43.55 -39.54
C GLY A 453 -85.30 -44.72 -39.97
N TYR A 454 -85.47 -45.74 -39.12
CA TYR A 454 -86.47 -46.80 -39.35
C TYR A 454 -87.82 -46.45 -38.73
N SER A 455 -88.91 -46.83 -39.41
CA SER A 455 -90.27 -46.74 -38.82
C SER A 455 -90.40 -47.60 -37.55
N SER A 456 -91.23 -47.15 -36.59
CA SER A 456 -91.37 -47.77 -35.25
C SER A 456 -91.65 -49.29 -35.28
N GLY A 457 -92.42 -49.75 -36.27
CA GLY A 457 -92.70 -51.16 -36.49
C GLY A 457 -91.49 -51.95 -36.99
N VAL A 458 -90.65 -51.36 -37.84
CA VAL A 458 -89.44 -52.00 -38.35
C VAL A 458 -88.37 -52.10 -37.25
N ARG A 459 -88.17 -51.01 -36.50
CA ARG A 459 -87.26 -50.96 -35.36
C ARG A 459 -87.58 -52.01 -34.28
N SER A 460 -88.87 -52.14 -33.93
CA SER A 460 -89.32 -53.11 -32.92
C SER A 460 -89.09 -54.57 -33.32
N VAL A 461 -89.09 -54.88 -34.61
CA VAL A 461 -88.82 -56.22 -35.14
C VAL A 461 -87.32 -56.50 -35.24
N LEU A 462 -86.51 -55.48 -35.53
CA LEU A 462 -85.04 -55.57 -35.54
C LEU A 462 -84.45 -55.69 -34.13
N GLU A 463 -84.99 -54.96 -33.14
CA GLU A 463 -84.63 -55.10 -31.72
C GLU A 463 -85.04 -56.48 -31.16
N ALA A 464 -86.09 -57.11 -31.71
CA ALA A 464 -86.56 -58.44 -31.32
C ALA A 464 -85.96 -59.59 -32.16
N LYS A 465 -84.86 -59.35 -32.89
CA LYS A 465 -84.21 -60.34 -33.78
C LYS A 465 -83.78 -61.62 -33.07
N GLU A 466 -83.48 -61.57 -31.77
CA GLU A 466 -83.18 -62.77 -30.96
C GLU A 466 -84.43 -63.57 -30.54
N GLN A 467 -85.60 -62.93 -30.49
CA GLN A 467 -86.87 -63.55 -30.10
C GLN A 467 -87.66 -64.11 -31.31
N LEU A 468 -87.41 -63.56 -32.50
CA LEU A 468 -88.06 -63.93 -33.74
C LEU A 468 -87.09 -64.67 -34.67
N SER A 469 -87.25 -65.98 -34.81
CA SER A 469 -86.42 -66.79 -35.71
C SER A 469 -86.74 -66.52 -37.17
N GLY A 470 -85.73 -66.33 -38.01
CA GLY A 470 -85.87 -66.22 -39.48
C GLY A 470 -85.93 -64.79 -40.03
N ILE A 471 -85.63 -63.77 -39.23
CA ILE A 471 -85.41 -62.39 -39.67
C ILE A 471 -83.96 -62.22 -40.11
N ILE A 472 -83.74 -61.77 -41.34
CA ILE A 472 -82.39 -61.60 -41.90
C ILE A 472 -81.91 -60.16 -41.66
N GLY A 473 -82.75 -59.17 -41.98
CA GLY A 473 -82.49 -57.74 -41.87
C GLY A 473 -83.49 -56.97 -42.74
N THR A 474 -83.29 -55.67 -42.94
CA THR A 474 -84.04 -54.91 -43.95
C THR A 474 -83.46 -55.11 -45.35
N VAL A 475 -84.18 -54.70 -46.39
CA VAL A 475 -83.66 -54.70 -47.77
C VAL A 475 -82.39 -53.84 -47.86
N ALA A 476 -82.33 -52.73 -47.12
CA ALA A 476 -81.13 -51.88 -47.03
C ALA A 476 -79.92 -52.63 -46.46
N ASP A 477 -80.11 -53.47 -45.43
CA ASP A 477 -79.01 -54.21 -44.78
C ASP A 477 -78.44 -55.35 -45.65
N VAL A 478 -79.21 -55.86 -46.61
CA VAL A 478 -78.86 -57.02 -47.44
C VAL A 478 -78.27 -56.59 -48.79
N MET A 479 -78.41 -55.33 -49.18
CA MET A 479 -77.88 -54.81 -50.44
C MET A 479 -76.47 -54.25 -50.29
N ILE A 480 -75.54 -54.80 -51.07
CA ILE A 480 -74.21 -54.23 -51.24
C ILE A 480 -74.22 -53.39 -52.52
N VAL A 481 -73.95 -52.10 -52.38
CA VAL A 481 -73.99 -51.12 -53.48
C VAL A 481 -72.66 -50.39 -53.53
N GLU A 482 -72.13 -50.11 -54.72
CA GLU A 482 -70.97 -49.22 -54.89
C GLU A 482 -71.36 -47.76 -54.54
N ASP A 483 -70.56 -47.05 -53.73
CA ASP A 483 -70.84 -45.70 -53.21
C ASP A 483 -71.38 -44.72 -54.26
N ARG A 484 -70.85 -44.76 -55.48
CA ARG A 484 -71.28 -43.90 -56.60
C ARG A 484 -72.76 -44.03 -56.97
N TYR A 485 -73.42 -45.12 -56.59
CA TYR A 485 -74.83 -45.40 -56.87
C TYR A 485 -75.72 -45.36 -55.63
N GLN A 486 -75.16 -45.17 -54.43
CA GLN A 486 -75.89 -45.26 -53.16
C GLN A 486 -77.07 -44.27 -53.10
N SER A 487 -76.85 -43.00 -53.43
CA SER A 487 -77.91 -41.98 -53.40
C SER A 487 -79.03 -42.26 -54.41
N ALA A 488 -78.69 -42.75 -55.60
CA ALA A 488 -79.66 -43.10 -56.63
C ALA A 488 -80.51 -44.32 -56.24
N ILE A 489 -79.89 -45.34 -55.65
CA ILE A 489 -80.58 -46.55 -55.17
C ILE A 489 -81.42 -46.25 -53.92
N GLN A 490 -80.92 -45.46 -52.97
CA GLN A 490 -81.68 -45.04 -51.79
C GLN A 490 -82.93 -44.24 -52.18
N THR A 491 -82.77 -43.29 -53.10
CA THR A 491 -83.90 -42.50 -53.62
C THR A 491 -84.89 -43.35 -54.41
N GLY A 492 -84.40 -44.35 -55.16
CA GLY A 492 -85.24 -45.27 -55.93
C GLY A 492 -85.98 -46.31 -55.09
N LEU A 493 -85.39 -46.80 -53.99
CA LEU A 493 -86.01 -47.75 -53.07
C LEU A 493 -87.00 -47.04 -52.14
N GLY A 494 -86.67 -45.86 -51.62
CA GLY A 494 -87.53 -45.12 -50.69
C GLY A 494 -88.02 -46.01 -49.53
N SER A 495 -89.33 -46.12 -49.34
CA SER A 495 -89.94 -46.96 -48.31
C SER A 495 -89.75 -48.47 -48.50
N LEU A 496 -89.33 -48.93 -49.69
CA LEU A 496 -88.98 -50.34 -49.93
C LEU A 496 -87.65 -50.72 -49.29
N ALA A 497 -86.80 -49.74 -48.94
CA ALA A 497 -85.55 -49.99 -48.23
C ALA A 497 -85.78 -50.51 -46.80
N GLU A 498 -86.89 -50.09 -46.16
CA GLU A 498 -87.29 -50.48 -44.80
C GLU A 498 -88.02 -51.84 -44.75
N VAL A 499 -88.24 -52.49 -45.90
CA VAL A 499 -88.93 -53.78 -45.95
C VAL A 499 -88.07 -54.86 -45.28
N ILE A 500 -88.67 -55.61 -44.37
CA ILE A 500 -87.96 -56.65 -43.60
C ILE A 500 -87.89 -57.92 -44.43
N VAL A 501 -86.67 -58.37 -44.70
CA VAL A 501 -86.41 -59.62 -45.40
C VAL A 501 -86.45 -60.78 -44.41
N THR A 502 -87.34 -61.73 -44.69
CA THR A 502 -87.54 -62.93 -43.87
C THR A 502 -87.19 -64.18 -44.67
N GLN A 503 -86.73 -65.22 -43.98
CA GLN A 503 -86.25 -66.45 -44.61
C GLN A 503 -87.37 -67.22 -45.32
N ASP A 504 -88.58 -67.21 -44.75
CA ASP A 504 -89.77 -67.86 -45.29
C ASP A 504 -91.06 -67.14 -44.85
N ARG A 505 -92.18 -67.52 -45.45
CA ARG A 505 -93.50 -66.91 -45.15
C ARG A 505 -93.91 -67.11 -43.69
N LYS A 506 -93.53 -68.23 -43.05
CA LYS A 506 -93.84 -68.49 -41.64
C LYS A 506 -93.16 -67.49 -40.71
N SER A 507 -91.91 -67.12 -41.02
CA SER A 507 -91.16 -66.11 -40.26
C SER A 507 -91.80 -64.72 -40.40
N ALA A 508 -92.29 -64.36 -41.60
CA ALA A 508 -93.04 -63.13 -41.81
C ALA A 508 -94.36 -63.09 -41.01
N GLU A 509 -95.14 -64.18 -41.02
CA GLU A 509 -96.39 -64.29 -40.27
C GLU A 509 -96.15 -64.22 -38.74
N ALA A 510 -95.07 -64.82 -38.24
CA ALA A 510 -94.68 -64.72 -36.83
C ALA A 510 -94.28 -63.30 -36.42
N ALA A 511 -93.56 -62.57 -37.28
CA ALA A 511 -93.18 -61.18 -37.04
C ALA A 511 -94.38 -60.22 -37.12
N ILE A 512 -95.36 -60.48 -38.00
CA ILE A 512 -96.62 -59.73 -38.05
C ILE A 512 -97.43 -59.96 -36.77
N ALA A 513 -97.57 -61.21 -36.33
CA ALA A 513 -98.28 -61.54 -35.08
C ALA A 513 -97.62 -60.90 -33.85
N PHE A 514 -96.29 -60.79 -33.84
CA PHE A 514 -95.55 -60.07 -32.80
C PHE A 514 -95.87 -58.57 -32.79
N LEU A 515 -95.89 -57.92 -33.96
CA LEU A 515 -96.25 -56.50 -34.07
C LEU A 515 -97.69 -56.22 -33.68
N GLU A 516 -98.63 -57.09 -34.05
CA GLU A 516 -100.05 -56.99 -33.67
C GLU A 516 -100.25 -57.16 -32.16
N ARG A 517 -99.55 -58.13 -31.55
CA ARG A 517 -99.63 -58.39 -30.10
C ARG A 517 -99.09 -57.24 -29.27
N GLU A 518 -97.97 -56.65 -29.69
CA GLU A 518 -97.27 -55.61 -28.93
C GLU A 518 -97.73 -54.19 -29.31
N GLN A 519 -98.59 -54.04 -30.32
CA GLN A 519 -99.08 -52.75 -30.86
C GLN A 519 -97.95 -51.78 -31.25
N LYS A 520 -96.84 -52.31 -31.78
CA LYS A 520 -95.61 -51.54 -32.03
C LYS A 520 -95.50 -50.93 -33.44
N GLY A 521 -96.62 -50.76 -34.13
CA GLY A 521 -96.69 -50.11 -35.45
C GLY A 521 -96.75 -51.09 -36.63
N ALA A 522 -96.52 -50.58 -37.85
CA ALA A 522 -96.61 -51.34 -39.09
C ALA A 522 -95.23 -51.58 -39.71
N ALA A 523 -95.02 -52.75 -40.29
CA ALA A 523 -93.84 -53.09 -41.07
C ALA A 523 -94.24 -53.92 -42.30
N THR A 524 -93.48 -53.77 -43.38
CA THR A 524 -93.69 -54.54 -44.61
C THR A 524 -92.65 -55.66 -44.67
N PHE A 525 -93.06 -56.88 -45.06
CA PHE A 525 -92.20 -58.06 -45.05
C PHE A 525 -92.03 -58.66 -46.45
N PHE A 526 -90.82 -59.12 -46.76
CA PHE A 526 -90.49 -59.84 -47.99
C PHE A 526 -89.93 -61.23 -47.67
N PRO A 527 -90.72 -62.31 -47.85
CA PRO A 527 -90.24 -63.67 -47.61
C PRO A 527 -89.47 -64.22 -48.83
N LEU A 528 -88.23 -64.66 -48.63
CA LEU A 528 -87.35 -65.17 -49.71
C LEU A 528 -87.84 -66.49 -50.33
N LYS A 529 -88.60 -67.30 -49.59
CA LYS A 529 -89.19 -68.56 -50.09
C LYS A 529 -90.71 -68.43 -50.23
N GLY A 530 -91.16 -68.13 -51.45
CA GLY A 530 -92.56 -68.19 -51.86
C GLY A 530 -92.92 -69.52 -52.51
N SER A 531 -94.04 -70.12 -52.12
CA SER A 531 -94.62 -71.32 -52.73
C SER A 531 -94.93 -71.09 -54.22
N ARG A 532 -94.05 -71.57 -55.13
CA ARG A 532 -94.36 -71.71 -56.55
C ARG A 532 -95.53 -72.69 -56.73
N LYS A 533 -96.72 -72.19 -57.06
CA LYS A 533 -97.71 -72.98 -57.80
C LYS A 533 -97.38 -72.88 -59.29
N LYS A 534 -96.91 -73.98 -59.88
CA LYS A 534 -97.01 -74.27 -61.32
C LYS A 534 -98.48 -74.48 -61.65
N VAL A 535 -99.05 -73.73 -62.60
CA VAL A 535 -100.06 -74.19 -63.58
C VAL A 535 -99.95 -73.27 -64.81
N GLU A 536 -100.14 -73.90 -65.98
CA GLU A 536 -100.21 -73.35 -67.35
C GLU A 536 -101.09 -72.11 -67.54
#